data_AF-A0A7W1HIZ2-F1
#
_entry.id   AF-A0A7W1HIZ2-F1
#
_cell.length_a   1.000
_cell.length_b   1.000
_cell.length_c   1.000
_cell.angle_alpha   90.00
_cell.angle_beta   90.00
_cell.angle_gamma   90.00
#
_symmetry.space_group_name_H-M   'P 1'
#
loop_
_entity.id
_entity.type
_entity.pdbx_description
1 polymer ?
#
loop_
_entity_poly.entity_id
_entity_poly.type
_entity_poly.pdbx_seq_one_letter_code
_entity_poly.pdbx_strand_id
1 'polypeptide(L)'
;MRITIEGHDLPGRQFTSAGDQLENVHVGTLDLRGPAVHGSRGDRFLYLTWGDVDPDGSFAMFRRAKLMIADIEPELLTATAAGDGNLVATIGLTDACRAPLCARVRPPAVRWHAR
;
A
#
# COMPACT_ATOMS: atom_id res chain seq x y z
N MET A 1 -10.91 3.62 -8.20
CA MET A 1 -9.86 2.58 -8.19
C MET A 1 -9.64 2.11 -6.76
N ARG A 2 -9.72 0.81 -6.52
CA ARG A 2 -9.44 0.12 -5.27
C ARG A 2 -8.00 -0.40 -5.31
N ILE A 3 -7.28 -0.23 -4.20
CA ILE A 3 -5.97 -0.86 -4.02
C ILE A 3 -6.10 -1.95 -2.97
N THR A 4 -5.69 -3.17 -3.32
CA THR A 4 -5.65 -4.33 -2.40
C THR A 4 -4.19 -4.66 -2.11
N ILE A 5 -3.83 -4.80 -0.83
CA ILE A 5 -2.46 -5.18 -0.43
C ILE A 5 -2.52 -6.61 0.12
N GLU A 6 -1.77 -7.51 -0.51
CA GLU A 6 -1.62 -8.91 -0.09
C GLU A 6 -0.20 -9.11 0.44
N GLY A 7 -0.10 -9.32 1.76
CA GLY A 7 1.15 -9.57 2.46
C GLY A 7 1.32 -11.04 2.81
N HIS A 8 2.55 -11.55 2.67
CA HIS A 8 2.90 -12.93 3.01
C HIS A 8 4.05 -12.98 4.04
N ASP A 9 4.19 -14.12 4.71
CA ASP A 9 5.33 -14.45 5.59
C ASP A 9 5.50 -13.55 6.83
N LEU A 10 4.40 -13.24 7.52
CA LEU A 10 4.41 -12.60 8.84
C LEU A 10 3.82 -13.54 9.91
N PRO A 11 4.64 -14.24 10.71
CA PRO A 11 4.13 -15.14 11.74
C PRO A 11 3.45 -14.38 12.88
N GLY A 12 2.19 -14.75 13.16
CA GLY A 12 1.49 -14.41 14.41
C GLY A 12 0.88 -13.00 14.54
N ARG A 13 0.67 -12.26 13.44
CA ARG A 13 0.10 -10.88 13.51
C ARG A 13 -0.97 -10.59 12.45
N GLN A 14 -1.96 -9.78 12.82
CA GLN A 14 -3.09 -9.36 11.97
C GLN A 14 -2.88 -7.95 11.39
N PHE A 15 -3.51 -7.66 10.24
CA PHE A 15 -3.49 -6.36 9.53
C PHE A 15 -4.91 -5.79 9.41
N THR A 16 -5.09 -4.48 9.62
CA THR A 16 -6.39 -3.78 9.47
C THR A 16 -6.24 -2.42 8.74
N SER A 17 -7.29 -1.98 8.01
CA SER A 17 -7.39 -0.61 7.47
C SER A 17 -8.85 -0.12 7.38
N ALA A 18 -9.06 1.18 7.57
CA ALA A 18 -10.29 1.83 8.08
C ALA A 18 -11.43 2.13 7.08
N GLY A 19 -12.33 1.17 6.87
CA GLY A 19 -13.80 1.38 6.92
C GLY A 19 -14.59 2.16 5.85
N ASP A 20 -14.05 3.17 5.15
CA ASP A 20 -14.90 4.11 4.39
C ASP A 20 -14.79 4.05 2.84
N GLN A 21 -15.91 4.30 2.14
CA GLN A 21 -16.00 4.45 0.68
C GLN A 21 -15.78 5.90 0.24
N LEU A 22 -15.02 6.14 -0.84
CA LEU A 22 -14.80 7.47 -1.41
C LEU A 22 -14.88 7.48 -2.94
N GLU A 23 -15.55 8.48 -3.49
CA GLU A 23 -15.81 8.65 -4.93
C GLU A 23 -15.06 9.86 -5.53
N ASN A 24 -14.84 9.84 -6.86
CA ASN A 24 -14.26 10.87 -7.76
C ASN A 24 -12.72 10.96 -7.86
N VAL A 25 -12.15 10.48 -8.98
CA VAL A 25 -10.75 10.74 -9.41
C VAL A 25 -10.73 11.16 -10.89
N HIS A 26 -10.14 12.33 -11.19
CA HIS A 26 -9.96 12.86 -12.56
C HIS A 26 -8.60 12.46 -13.16
N VAL A 27 -8.54 12.24 -14.48
CA VAL A 27 -7.36 11.70 -15.18
C VAL A 27 -6.57 12.79 -15.92
N GLY A 28 -5.31 12.92 -15.54
CA GLY A 28 -4.21 13.55 -16.28
C GLY A 28 -2.91 13.24 -15.52
N THR A 29 -2.03 12.41 -16.10
CA THR A 29 -0.97 11.65 -15.39
C THR A 29 -1.45 11.16 -14.03
N LEU A 30 -2.12 9.99 -13.99
CA LEU A 30 -2.94 9.51 -12.87
C LEU A 30 -2.31 9.77 -11.49
N ASP A 31 -2.70 10.89 -10.87
CA ASP A 31 -2.22 11.28 -9.55
C ASP A 31 -3.16 10.66 -8.54
N LEU A 32 -2.82 9.46 -8.10
CA LEU A 32 -3.61 8.72 -7.12
C LEU A 32 -3.70 9.50 -5.82
N ARG A 33 -4.92 9.62 -5.31
CA ARG A 33 -5.28 10.37 -4.11
C ARG A 33 -6.24 9.54 -3.28
N GLY A 34 -6.26 9.81 -1.99
CA GLY A 34 -7.13 9.16 -1.03
C GLY A 34 -6.60 9.36 0.38
N PRO A 35 -7.40 9.04 1.41
CA PRO A 35 -7.04 9.27 2.81
C PRO A 35 -5.82 8.45 3.24
N ALA A 36 -5.57 7.31 2.60
CA ALA A 36 -4.41 6.47 2.82
C ALA A 36 -3.19 6.83 1.94
N VAL A 37 -3.34 7.78 1.01
CA VAL A 37 -2.27 8.16 0.08
C VAL A 37 -1.53 9.39 0.60
N HIS A 38 -0.22 9.24 0.75
CA HIS A 38 0.67 10.28 1.26
C HIS A 38 1.71 10.70 0.21
N GLY A 39 2.51 11.71 0.54
CA GLY A 39 3.57 12.26 -0.32
C GLY A 39 3.09 13.39 -1.23
N SER A 40 3.98 13.98 -2.02
CA SER A 40 3.67 15.00 -3.04
C SER A 40 3.31 14.35 -4.37
N ARG A 41 2.80 15.14 -5.33
CA ARG A 41 2.58 14.65 -6.70
C ARG A 41 3.93 14.12 -7.25
N GLY A 42 3.92 12.93 -7.82
CA GLY A 42 5.14 12.24 -8.29
C GLY A 42 5.96 11.51 -7.22
N ASP A 43 5.64 11.63 -5.93
CA ASP A 43 6.27 10.86 -4.84
C ASP A 43 5.19 10.23 -3.94
N ARG A 44 4.07 9.78 -4.54
CA ARG A 44 2.95 9.19 -3.81
C ARG A 44 3.34 7.84 -3.21
N PHE A 45 2.85 7.57 -2.00
CA PHE A 45 3.05 6.28 -1.33
C PHE A 45 1.91 5.94 -0.36
N LEU A 46 1.80 4.66 -0.01
CA LEU A 46 0.96 4.16 1.10
C LEU A 46 1.84 3.83 2.30
N TYR A 47 1.36 4.09 3.51
CA TYR A 47 1.97 3.49 4.69
C TYR A 47 1.47 2.06 4.86
N LEU A 48 2.42 1.12 4.92
CA LEU A 48 2.24 -0.09 5.69
C LEU A 48 2.73 0.24 7.11
N THR A 49 2.03 -0.21 8.14
CA THR A 49 2.34 0.14 9.54
C THR A 49 2.23 -1.10 10.41
N TRP A 50 3.19 -1.25 11.32
CA TRP A 50 3.33 -2.36 12.23
C TRP A 50 3.28 -1.82 13.65
N GLY A 51 2.49 -2.48 14.47
CA GLY A 51 2.28 -2.11 15.84
C GLY A 51 1.67 -3.26 16.59
N ASP A 52 1.69 -3.13 17.91
CA ASP A 52 0.94 -4.00 18.79
C ASP A 52 -0.41 -3.33 19.10
N VAL A 53 -1.42 -4.14 19.34
CA VAL A 53 -2.73 -3.65 19.79
C VAL A 53 -2.79 -3.88 21.29
N ASP A 54 -2.89 -2.80 22.05
CA ASP A 54 -2.97 -2.84 23.50
C ASP A 54 -4.35 -3.38 23.94
N PRO A 55 -4.49 -3.84 25.21
CA PRO A 55 -5.76 -4.38 25.71
C PRO A 55 -6.94 -3.39 25.64
N ASP A 56 -6.66 -2.08 25.61
CA ASP A 56 -7.65 -1.01 25.43
C ASP A 56 -8.04 -0.77 23.96
N GLY A 57 -7.46 -1.54 23.04
CA GLY A 57 -7.68 -1.43 21.60
C GLY A 57 -6.86 -0.35 20.91
N SER A 58 -6.01 0.37 21.64
CA SER A 58 -5.10 1.34 21.03
C SER A 58 -3.99 0.63 20.24
N PHE A 59 -3.53 1.27 19.17
CA PHE A 59 -2.49 0.73 18.30
C PHE A 59 -1.15 1.44 18.55
N ALA A 60 -0.21 0.74 19.16
CA ALA A 60 1.14 1.21 19.43
C ALA A 60 2.07 0.89 18.25
N MET A 61 2.24 1.84 17.33
CA MET A 61 3.14 1.70 16.19
C MET A 61 4.60 1.57 16.64
N PHE A 62 5.31 0.55 16.16
CA PHE A 62 6.77 0.43 16.35
C PHE A 62 7.56 0.45 15.03
N ARG A 63 6.93 0.22 13.86
CA ARG A 63 7.63 0.23 12.56
C ARG A 63 6.69 0.60 11.41
N ARG A 64 7.24 1.16 10.33
CA ARG A 64 6.50 1.51 9.11
C ARG A 64 7.38 1.48 7.87
N ALA A 65 6.73 1.33 6.72
CA ALA A 65 7.32 1.30 5.40
C ALA A 65 6.41 2.03 4.43
N LYS A 66 7.00 2.57 3.37
CA LYS A 66 6.32 3.31 2.31
C LYS A 66 6.23 2.43 1.09
N LEU A 67 5.02 2.00 0.71
CA LEU A 67 4.78 1.34 -0.55
C LEU A 67 4.70 2.41 -1.63
N MET A 68 5.71 2.48 -2.50
CA MET A 68 5.84 3.55 -3.46
C MET A 68 4.85 3.38 -4.61
N ILE A 69 3.82 4.23 -4.66
CA ILE A 69 2.87 4.29 -5.78
C ILE A 69 3.53 4.95 -6.99
N ALA A 70 4.44 5.91 -6.74
CA ALA A 70 5.18 6.59 -7.79
C ALA A 70 6.03 5.65 -8.67
N ASP A 71 6.30 4.42 -8.20
CA ASP A 71 7.09 3.42 -8.91
C ASP A 71 6.20 2.40 -9.67
N ILE A 72 4.89 2.66 -9.79
CA ILE A 72 3.96 1.83 -10.57
C ILE A 72 3.99 2.30 -12.03
N GLU A 73 4.13 1.36 -12.95
CA GLU A 73 4.12 1.64 -14.39
C GLU A 73 2.82 2.38 -14.79
N PRO A 74 2.91 3.53 -15.49
CA PRO A 74 1.74 4.32 -15.90
C PRO A 74 0.72 3.52 -16.74
N GLU A 75 1.20 2.58 -17.54
CA GLU A 75 0.37 1.70 -18.38
C GLU A 75 -0.49 0.78 -17.52
N LEU A 76 0.07 0.23 -16.44
CA LEU A 76 -0.67 -0.61 -15.50
C LEU A 76 -1.78 0.21 -14.82
N LEU A 77 -1.46 1.42 -14.36
CA LEU A 77 -2.43 2.33 -13.75
C LEU A 77 -3.57 2.67 -14.72
N THR A 78 -3.24 2.94 -15.97
CA THR A 78 -4.21 3.27 -17.01
C THR A 78 -5.10 2.07 -17.35
N ALA A 79 -4.51 0.89 -17.53
CA ALA A 79 -5.23 -0.34 -17.80
C ALA A 79 -6.17 -0.71 -16.65
N THR A 80 -5.70 -0.61 -15.39
CA THR A 80 -6.53 -0.87 -14.22
C THR A 80 -7.70 0.12 -14.12
N ALA A 81 -7.45 1.41 -14.35
CA ALA A 81 -8.51 2.43 -14.32
C ALA A 81 -9.57 2.24 -15.42
N ALA A 82 -9.20 1.67 -16.57
CA ALA A 82 -10.10 1.35 -17.66
C ALA A 82 -10.92 0.05 -17.45
N GLY A 83 -10.44 -0.86 -16.59
CA GLY A 83 -11.12 -2.10 -16.23
C GLY A 83 -11.90 -2.00 -14.92
N ASP A 84 -11.86 -3.06 -14.12
CA ASP A 84 -12.57 -3.16 -12.83
C ASP A 84 -12.01 -2.22 -11.74
N GLY A 85 -10.92 -1.50 -12.05
CA GLY A 85 -10.35 -0.53 -11.15
C GLY A 85 -9.71 -1.16 -9.93
N ASN A 86 -9.26 -2.42 -9.97
CA ASN A 86 -8.62 -3.09 -8.84
C ASN A 86 -7.12 -3.31 -9.09
N LEU A 87 -6.28 -2.61 -8.31
CA LEU A 87 -4.83 -2.75 -8.35
C LEU A 87 -4.35 -3.51 -7.11
N VAL A 88 -3.59 -4.59 -7.31
CA VAL A 88 -3.12 -5.47 -6.23
C VAL A 88 -1.62 -5.32 -6.04
N ALA A 89 -1.18 -5.11 -4.79
CA ALA A 89 0.22 -5.13 -4.39
C ALA A 89 0.53 -6.44 -3.66
N THR A 90 1.49 -7.21 -4.14
CA THR A 90 2.03 -8.40 -3.47
C THR A 90 3.39 -8.08 -2.86
N ILE A 91 3.55 -8.37 -1.57
CA ILE A 91 4.74 -7.97 -0.79
C ILE A 91 5.12 -9.04 0.24
N GLY A 92 6.42 -9.31 0.36
CA GLY A 92 6.96 -10.08 1.49
C GLY A 92 7.10 -9.16 2.71
N LEU A 93 6.54 -9.52 3.86
CA LEU A 93 6.42 -8.60 5.00
C LEU A 93 7.69 -8.46 5.85
N THR A 94 8.68 -9.31 5.59
CA THR A 94 9.90 -9.47 6.38
C THR A 94 11.14 -9.12 5.55
N ASP A 95 12.09 -8.38 6.13
CA ASP A 95 13.37 -8.01 5.54
C ASP A 95 14.45 -9.11 5.70
N ALA A 96 15.63 -8.89 5.11
CA ALA A 96 16.75 -9.82 5.17
C ALA A 96 17.31 -10.05 6.60
N CYS A 97 17.03 -9.14 7.52
CA CYS A 97 17.40 -9.24 8.93
C CYS A 97 16.34 -9.97 9.77
N ARG A 98 15.29 -10.51 9.14
CA ARG A 98 14.13 -11.13 9.78
C ARG A 98 13.31 -10.15 10.64
N ALA A 99 13.33 -8.87 10.27
CA ALA A 99 12.50 -7.85 10.88
C ALA A 99 11.42 -7.39 9.89
N PRO A 100 10.35 -6.72 10.35
CA PRO A 100 9.37 -6.14 9.43
C PRO A 100 9.97 -5.24 8.35
N LEU A 101 9.39 -5.14 7.16
CA LEU A 101 9.86 -4.15 6.18
C LEU A 101 9.84 -2.71 6.76
N CYS A 102 10.75 -1.87 6.25
CA CYS A 102 10.81 -0.45 6.60
C CYS A 102 11.26 0.41 5.42
N ALA A 103 11.38 1.72 5.65
CA ALA A 103 11.85 2.70 4.67
C ALA A 103 10.96 2.73 3.40
N ARG A 104 11.54 2.81 2.20
CA ARG A 104 10.83 2.82 0.93
C ARG A 104 10.87 1.41 0.33
N VAL A 105 9.69 0.80 0.13
CA VAL A 105 9.54 -0.48 -0.57
C VAL A 105 9.27 -0.20 -2.03
N ARG A 106 10.15 -0.72 -2.88
CA ARG A 106 10.13 -0.58 -4.34
C ARG A 106 10.26 -1.95 -5.01
N PRO A 107 9.98 -2.09 -6.31
CA PRO A 107 10.32 -3.31 -7.05
C PRO A 107 11.81 -3.69 -6.86
N PRO A 108 12.15 -4.98 -6.75
CA PRO A 108 11.27 -6.15 -6.85
C PRO A 108 10.60 -6.57 -5.52
N ALA A 109 10.80 -5.84 -4.41
CA ALA A 109 10.27 -6.20 -3.09
C ALA A 109 8.75 -6.04 -2.97
N VAL A 110 8.14 -5.21 -3.82
CA VAL A 110 6.70 -5.12 -4.04
C VAL A 110 6.41 -5.34 -5.53
N ARG A 111 5.39 -6.13 -5.84
CA ARG A 111 4.89 -6.36 -7.20
C ARG A 111 3.46 -5.87 -7.32
N TRP A 112 3.19 -5.10 -8.37
CA TRP A 112 1.86 -4.55 -8.64
C TRP A 112 1.25 -5.24 -9.86
N HIS A 113 -0.05 -5.54 -9.82
CA HIS A 113 -0.78 -6.09 -10.96
C HIS A 113 -2.26 -5.72 -10.92
N ALA A 114 -2.89 -5.68 -12.08
CA ALA A 114 -4.34 -5.50 -12.20
C ALA A 114 -5.04 -6.81 -11.83
N ARG A 115 -6.24 -6.70 -11.28
CA ARG A 115 -7.14 -7.83 -11.04
C ARG A 115 -8.43 -7.68 -11.82
#